data_AF-A0A7K4GNH1-F1
#
_entry.id   AF-A0A7K4GNH1-F1
#
_cell.length_a   1.000
_cell.length_b   1.000
_cell.length_c   1.000
_cell.angle_alpha   90.00
_cell.angle_beta   90.00
_cell.angle_gamma   90.00
#
_symmetry.space_group_name_H-M   'P 1'
#
loop_
_entity.id
_entity.type
_entity.pdbx_description
1 polymer ?
#
loop_
_entity_poly.entity_id
_entity_poly.type
_entity_poly.pdbx_seq_one_letter_code
_entity_poly.pdbx_strand_id
1 'polypeptide(L)'
;VLGATHPNLKKKQGESYRHFLQIKARELGVEDHIIFHNRFVELKELCEFLGAADIYITPYLNKEQIVSGTLAYALGAGKAIISTPYWYAEEILADGKGIIVPFKDSKSIANQICFLLKNEVESHIMRKNAYMFGRNMIWKEVARKYLEIFDNVKENRLLHPRTVFQKKYLRFTPFEMPYPKFEHLFRLTDDVGILQHANYIIPDRFHGYCTDDNARALVAVLIAQKLAFEEEFLRNFGYRYLSFLLHAFNEENNRFRNFMGYDRTWIEEMGSEDCHGRAIWALGVTVALSEEREASDIVLDIFEKAVSNLSDFNSPRALAFGLVGIHAYLERFSGDIKIKRFREEIANKLFSFYCNNASDDWPWIEDMLAYDNGKIPHALIMSGQWLQRGDMIEAGIRSLDWLIRIQTNKKGQFSPIGNNGWYPKNGEKARFDQQPLEAQSVLEACIEAYKSTQDKKWIVNARRCLEWYLGRNDMNLSLYDYKTGGCYDSITPTGINRNQGAESTLACLLSLLNMYSLDNITEIDLGLKISESE
;
A
#
# COMPACT_ATOMS: atom_id res chain seq x y z
N VAL A 1 50.92 21.31 4.23
CA VAL A 1 49.45 21.35 4.37
C VAL A 1 48.84 21.81 3.05
N LEU A 2 48.24 20.88 2.30
CA LEU A 2 47.58 21.15 1.03
C LEU A 2 46.06 21.20 1.25
N GLY A 3 45.42 22.32 0.87
CA GLY A 3 43.97 22.45 0.96
C GLY A 3 43.50 23.80 1.53
N ALA A 4 42.33 24.23 1.08
CA ALA A 4 41.64 25.37 1.66
C ALA A 4 40.91 24.99 2.97
N THR A 5 40.65 25.98 3.84
CA THR A 5 39.80 25.79 5.02
C THR A 5 38.45 25.27 4.56
N HIS A 6 37.95 24.21 5.19
CA HIS A 6 36.71 23.55 4.80
C HIS A 6 35.56 24.58 4.70
N PRO A 7 34.76 24.61 3.62
CA PRO A 7 33.77 25.67 3.38
C PRO A 7 32.83 25.93 4.55
N ASN A 8 32.35 24.86 5.21
CA ASN A 8 31.49 24.97 6.40
C ASN A 8 32.19 25.61 7.61
N LEU A 9 33.50 25.37 7.78
CA LEU A 9 34.28 25.95 8.87
C LEU A 9 34.62 27.41 8.56
N LYS A 10 34.97 27.71 7.30
CA LYS A 10 35.21 29.07 6.80
C LYS A 10 33.95 29.94 6.93
N LYS A 11 32.77 29.39 6.66
CA LYS A 11 31.48 30.09 6.82
C LYS A 11 31.16 30.43 8.28
N LYS A 12 31.50 29.54 9.23
CA LYS A 12 31.19 29.71 10.66
C LYS A 12 32.22 30.57 11.40
N GLN A 13 33.50 30.43 11.06
CA GLN A 13 34.62 30.94 11.87
C GLN A 13 35.65 31.73 11.03
N GLY A 14 35.41 31.95 9.73
CA GLY A 14 36.37 32.58 8.84
C GLY A 14 37.67 31.77 8.73
N GLU A 15 38.81 32.46 8.67
CA GLU A 15 40.15 31.85 8.64
C GLU A 15 40.79 31.70 10.04
N SER A 16 40.03 31.93 11.11
CA SER A 16 40.54 31.92 12.49
C SER A 16 41.26 30.61 12.86
N TYR A 17 40.71 29.47 12.46
CA TYR A 17 41.33 28.16 12.71
C TYR A 17 42.68 28.01 12.01
N ARG A 18 42.83 28.52 10.79
CA ARG A 18 44.10 28.46 10.06
C ARG A 18 45.14 29.38 10.70
N HIS A 19 44.76 30.60 11.05
CA HIS A 19 45.66 31.53 11.73
C HIS A 19 46.12 30.94 13.07
N PHE A 20 45.22 30.30 13.82
CA PHE A 20 45.56 29.57 15.03
C PHE A 20 46.63 28.49 14.77
N LEU A 21 46.50 27.67 13.72
CA LEU A 21 47.52 26.67 13.37
C LEU A 21 48.87 27.28 12.98
N GLN A 22 48.88 28.42 12.28
CA GLN A 22 50.12 29.13 11.93
C GLN A 22 50.82 29.74 13.15
N ILE A 23 50.07 30.31 14.08
CA ILE A 23 50.59 30.82 15.36
C ILE A 23 51.17 29.65 16.17
N LYS A 24 50.42 28.55 16.29
CA LYS A 24 50.86 27.36 17.01
C LYS A 24 52.14 26.75 16.43
N ALA A 25 52.32 26.79 15.10
CA ALA A 25 53.56 26.36 14.47
C ALA A 25 54.77 27.20 14.92
N ARG A 26 54.61 28.52 15.02
CA ARG A 26 55.64 29.44 15.52
C ARG A 26 55.94 29.24 17.01
N GLU A 27 54.89 29.08 17.82
CA GLU A 27 55.04 28.80 19.25
C GLU A 27 55.80 27.49 19.51
N LEU A 28 55.65 26.51 18.62
CA LEU A 28 56.34 25.22 18.69
C LEU A 28 57.71 25.24 17.99
N GLY A 29 58.11 26.33 17.34
CA GLY A 29 59.39 26.47 16.64
C GLY A 29 59.54 25.56 15.41
N VAL A 30 58.45 25.25 14.72
CA VAL A 30 58.43 24.34 13.55
C VAL A 30 57.98 25.03 12.26
N GLU A 31 57.81 26.34 12.28
CA GLU A 31 57.31 27.12 11.15
C GLU A 31 58.15 26.96 9.88
N ASP A 32 59.48 26.84 10.01
CA ASP A 32 60.40 26.65 8.88
C ASP A 32 60.29 25.27 8.23
N HIS A 33 59.52 24.36 8.83
CA HIS A 33 59.29 23.00 8.34
C HIS A 33 57.86 22.78 7.81
N ILE A 34 57.00 23.82 7.80
CA ILE A 34 55.59 23.70 7.41
C ILE A 34 55.25 24.65 6.26
N ILE A 35 54.85 24.08 5.13
CA ILE A 35 54.35 24.84 3.98
C ILE A 35 52.82 24.73 3.91
N PHE A 36 52.11 25.87 3.84
CA PHE A 36 50.66 25.92 3.63
C PHE A 36 50.32 26.31 2.19
N HIS A 37 49.71 25.40 1.43
CA HIS A 37 49.17 25.67 0.09
C HIS A 37 47.65 25.86 0.19
N ASN A 38 47.22 27.11 0.37
CA ASN A 38 45.82 27.49 0.56
C ASN A 38 45.02 27.53 -0.75
N ARG A 39 44.80 26.36 -1.36
CA ARG A 39 43.92 26.20 -2.51
C ARG A 39 43.39 24.77 -2.60
N PHE A 40 42.26 24.60 -3.26
CA PHE A 40 41.90 23.28 -3.80
C PHE A 40 42.73 23.02 -5.05
N VAL A 41 43.07 21.75 -5.29
CA VAL A 41 43.85 21.33 -6.44
C VAL A 41 43.10 20.26 -7.21
N GLU A 42 43.35 20.21 -8.51
CA GLU A 42 42.83 19.14 -9.36
C GLU A 42 43.47 17.79 -8.99
N LEU A 43 42.79 16.70 -9.37
CA LEU A 43 43.24 15.34 -9.03
C LEU A 43 44.68 15.06 -9.46
N LYS A 44 45.09 15.51 -10.65
CA LYS A 44 46.46 15.32 -11.15
C LYS A 44 47.49 15.95 -10.21
N GLU A 45 47.25 17.19 -9.80
CA GLU A 45 48.15 17.91 -8.91
C GLU A 45 48.14 17.31 -7.49
N LEU A 46 46.98 16.86 -6.99
CA LEU A 46 46.90 16.11 -5.74
C LEU A 46 47.76 14.85 -5.78
N CYS A 47 47.71 14.08 -6.88
CA CYS A 47 48.54 12.91 -7.08
C CYS A 47 50.04 13.24 -7.12
N GLU A 48 50.44 14.39 -7.68
CA GLU A 48 51.84 14.84 -7.68
C GLU A 48 52.31 15.16 -6.24
N PHE A 49 51.51 15.86 -5.44
CA PHE A 49 51.82 16.12 -4.02
C PHE A 49 51.91 14.82 -3.20
N LEU A 50 50.94 13.91 -3.37
CA LEU A 50 50.99 12.60 -2.72
C LEU A 50 52.22 11.81 -3.18
N GLY A 51 52.55 11.90 -4.48
CA GLY A 51 53.74 11.31 -5.09
C GLY A 51 55.06 11.83 -4.51
N ALA A 52 55.11 13.10 -4.10
CA ALA A 52 56.27 13.71 -3.45
C ALA A 52 56.38 13.39 -1.95
N ALA A 53 55.28 12.99 -1.29
CA ALA A 53 55.29 12.69 0.14
C ALA A 53 56.00 11.36 0.45
N ASP A 54 56.77 11.29 1.54
CA ASP A 54 57.33 10.03 2.04
C ASP A 54 56.32 9.25 2.90
N ILE A 55 55.57 9.99 3.73
CA ILE A 55 54.60 9.45 4.68
C ILE A 55 53.28 10.21 4.51
N TYR A 56 52.18 9.46 4.47
CA TYR A 56 50.82 9.97 4.42
C TYR A 56 50.08 9.66 5.74
N ILE A 57 49.29 10.61 6.23
CA ILE A 57 48.64 10.50 7.54
C ILE A 57 47.17 10.87 7.45
N THR A 58 46.28 10.03 8.00
CA THR A 58 44.84 10.34 8.18
C THR A 58 44.38 10.17 9.62
N PRO A 59 44.51 11.22 10.46
CA PRO A 59 44.15 11.16 11.87
C PRO A 59 42.70 11.65 12.08
N TYR A 60 41.73 10.97 11.48
CA TYR A 60 40.31 11.30 11.72
C TYR A 60 39.94 11.09 13.19
N LEU A 61 38.93 11.82 13.66
CA LEU A 61 38.50 11.76 15.07
C LEU A 61 37.32 10.82 15.29
N ASN A 62 36.59 10.46 14.22
CA ASN A 62 35.37 9.67 14.26
C ASN A 62 35.61 8.29 13.62
N LYS A 63 34.98 7.24 14.16
CA LYS A 63 35.18 5.86 13.70
C LYS A 63 34.33 5.53 12.47
N GLU A 64 33.19 6.18 12.32
CA GLU A 64 32.11 5.90 11.36
C GLU A 64 32.45 6.31 9.90
N GLN A 65 33.70 6.69 9.62
CA GLN A 65 34.12 7.10 8.28
C GLN A 65 34.23 5.86 7.36
N ILE A 66 33.26 5.71 6.45
CA ILE A 66 33.19 4.57 5.51
C ILE A 66 34.07 4.72 4.27
N VAL A 67 34.57 5.92 3.97
CA VAL A 67 35.39 6.18 2.76
C VAL A 67 36.43 7.28 2.99
N SER A 68 37.56 7.20 2.29
CA SER A 68 38.56 8.27 2.26
C SER A 68 39.29 8.28 0.92
N GLY A 69 38.92 9.23 0.04
CA GLY A 69 39.51 9.33 -1.29
C GLY A 69 41.02 9.61 -1.26
N THR A 70 41.47 10.48 -0.37
CA THR A 70 42.91 10.80 -0.22
C THR A 70 43.71 9.61 0.31
N LEU A 71 43.13 8.77 1.17
CA LEU A 71 43.74 7.52 1.59
C LEU A 71 43.88 6.54 0.42
N ALA A 72 42.83 6.39 -0.40
CA ALA A 72 42.87 5.53 -1.57
C ALA A 72 43.96 5.97 -2.58
N TYR A 73 44.11 7.28 -2.80
CA TYR A 73 45.17 7.80 -3.66
C TYR A 73 46.57 7.59 -3.07
N ALA A 74 46.75 7.80 -1.77
CA ALA A 74 48.03 7.57 -1.11
C ALA A 74 48.45 6.08 -1.14
N LEU A 75 47.48 5.18 -0.94
CA LEU A 75 47.66 3.75 -1.07
C LEU A 75 48.05 3.36 -2.50
N GLY A 76 47.32 3.88 -3.49
CA GLY A 76 47.63 3.65 -4.91
C GLY A 76 48.99 4.20 -5.34
N ALA A 77 49.47 5.25 -4.68
CA ALA A 77 50.82 5.81 -4.86
C ALA A 77 51.92 5.07 -4.07
N GLY A 78 51.57 4.00 -3.34
CA GLY A 78 52.54 3.19 -2.59
C GLY A 78 53.22 3.96 -1.47
N LYS A 79 52.46 4.76 -0.74
CA LYS A 79 52.96 5.59 0.37
C LYS A 79 52.97 4.82 1.68
N ALA A 80 53.87 5.19 2.58
CA ALA A 80 53.83 4.69 3.94
C ALA A 80 52.70 5.42 4.67
N ILE A 81 51.75 4.68 5.23
CA ILE A 81 50.49 5.26 5.73
C ILE A 81 50.36 5.05 7.23
N ILE A 82 50.03 6.12 7.93
CA ILE A 82 49.62 6.10 9.34
C ILE A 82 48.19 6.61 9.44
N SER A 83 47.31 5.87 10.11
CA SER A 83 45.90 6.29 10.24
C SER A 83 45.34 5.96 11.62
N THR A 84 44.33 6.71 12.04
CA THR A 84 43.44 6.28 13.13
C THR A 84 42.51 5.15 12.66
N PRO A 85 41.95 4.32 13.57
CA PRO A 85 41.12 3.15 13.23
C PRO A 85 39.67 3.54 12.91
N TYR A 86 39.44 4.23 11.79
CA TYR A 86 38.10 4.35 11.20
C TYR A 86 37.84 3.19 10.24
N TRP A 87 36.57 2.81 10.05
CA TRP A 87 36.20 1.55 9.37
C TRP A 87 36.95 1.30 8.06
N TYR A 88 37.00 2.29 7.18
CA TYR A 88 37.72 2.15 5.91
C TYR A 88 39.23 1.99 6.06
N ALA A 89 39.86 2.66 7.04
CA ALA A 89 41.30 2.51 7.29
C ALA A 89 41.64 1.14 7.89
N GLU A 90 40.81 0.60 8.78
CA GLU A 90 41.02 -0.72 9.36
C GLU A 90 41.03 -1.81 8.27
N GLU A 91 40.09 -1.73 7.33
CA GLU A 91 40.00 -2.67 6.21
C GLU A 91 41.19 -2.51 5.24
N ILE A 92 41.44 -1.29 4.76
CA ILE A 92 42.36 -1.10 3.65
C ILE A 92 43.84 -1.16 4.05
N LEU A 93 44.16 -0.90 5.33
CA LEU A 93 45.51 -0.92 5.88
C LEU A 93 45.86 -2.22 6.60
N ALA A 94 44.97 -3.21 6.61
CA ALA A 94 45.21 -4.54 7.17
C ALA A 94 46.49 -5.20 6.60
N ASP A 95 46.95 -6.30 7.20
CA ASP A 95 48.07 -7.12 6.70
C ASP A 95 49.35 -6.32 6.33
N GLY A 96 49.71 -5.35 7.17
CA GLY A 96 50.94 -4.56 7.00
C GLY A 96 50.91 -3.58 5.82
N LYS A 97 49.72 -3.16 5.37
CA LYS A 97 49.54 -2.12 4.33
C LYS A 97 49.59 -0.68 4.91
N GLY A 98 49.56 -0.54 6.23
CA GLY A 98 49.75 0.71 6.96
C GLY A 98 49.89 0.46 8.45
N ILE A 99 50.06 1.54 9.22
CA ILE A 99 50.06 1.51 10.69
C ILE A 99 48.80 2.19 11.21
N ILE A 100 48.12 1.50 12.13
CA ILE A 100 46.98 2.03 12.86
C ILE A 100 47.42 2.53 14.23
N VAL A 101 47.03 3.76 14.59
CA VAL A 101 47.32 4.41 15.87
C VAL A 101 46.04 4.85 16.59
N PRO A 102 46.01 4.89 17.94
CA PRO A 102 44.80 5.30 18.66
C PRO A 102 44.31 6.71 18.30
N PHE A 103 43.00 6.92 18.41
CA PHE A 103 42.40 8.25 18.28
C PHE A 103 42.98 9.22 19.32
N LYS A 104 43.17 10.49 18.91
CA LYS A 104 43.63 11.58 19.77
C LYS A 104 45.00 11.35 20.44
N ASP A 105 45.85 10.50 19.87
CA ASP A 105 47.19 10.22 20.39
C ASP A 105 48.29 10.73 19.44
N SER A 106 48.72 11.97 19.65
CA SER A 106 49.79 12.59 18.88
C SER A 106 51.17 11.97 19.16
N LYS A 107 51.39 11.37 20.34
CA LYS A 107 52.66 10.72 20.68
C LYS A 107 52.84 9.45 19.87
N SER A 108 51.78 8.63 19.77
CA SER A 108 51.79 7.44 18.92
C SER A 108 52.02 7.78 17.46
N ILE A 109 51.37 8.82 16.92
CA ILE A 109 51.64 9.30 15.55
C ILE A 109 53.13 9.66 15.38
N ALA A 110 53.68 10.49 16.29
CA ALA A 110 55.08 10.91 16.21
C ALA A 110 56.06 9.74 16.30
N ASN A 111 55.82 8.79 17.21
CA ASN A 111 56.64 7.59 17.35
C ASN A 111 56.67 6.76 16.07
N GLN A 112 55.53 6.58 15.42
CA GLN A 112 55.43 5.79 14.19
C GLN A 112 56.04 6.51 12.98
N ILE A 113 55.92 7.84 12.90
CA ILE A 113 56.65 8.64 11.89
C ILE A 113 58.16 8.46 12.07
N CYS A 114 58.67 8.68 13.29
CA CYS A 114 60.08 8.51 13.60
C CYS A 114 60.57 7.08 13.35
N PHE A 115 59.74 6.08 13.63
CA PHE A 115 60.04 4.68 13.34
C PHE A 115 60.20 4.45 11.83
N LEU A 116 59.24 4.90 11.00
CA LEU A 116 59.31 4.71 9.54
C LEU A 116 60.47 5.47 8.90
N LEU A 117 60.82 6.66 9.41
CA LEU A 117 61.97 7.43 8.93
C LEU A 117 63.31 6.81 9.31
N LYS A 118 63.38 6.07 10.43
CA LYS A 118 64.60 5.37 10.88
C LYS A 118 64.75 3.98 10.28
N ASN A 119 63.64 3.31 9.95
CA ASN A 119 63.61 1.92 9.51
C ASN A 119 63.17 1.86 8.05
N GLU A 120 64.10 2.18 7.15
CA GLU A 120 63.82 2.27 5.71
C GLU A 120 63.30 0.94 5.15
N VAL A 121 63.80 -0.19 5.64
CA VAL A 121 63.38 -1.54 5.22
C VAL A 121 61.89 -1.77 5.49
N GLU A 122 61.42 -1.48 6.70
CA GLU A 122 60.01 -1.64 7.09
C GLU A 122 59.10 -0.69 6.31
N SER A 123 59.56 0.54 6.10
CA SER A 123 58.86 1.53 5.29
C SER A 123 58.68 1.03 3.85
N HIS A 124 59.75 0.49 3.23
CA HIS A 124 59.67 -0.06 1.87
C HIS A 124 58.78 -1.29 1.78
N ILE A 125 58.79 -2.18 2.78
CA ILE A 125 57.89 -3.35 2.83
C ILE A 125 56.43 -2.89 2.86
N MET A 126 56.08 -1.95 3.75
CA MET A 126 54.73 -1.41 3.84
C MET A 126 54.29 -0.73 2.54
N ARG A 127 55.14 0.13 1.98
CA ARG A 127 54.89 0.84 0.72
C ARG A 127 54.64 -0.14 -0.42
N LYS A 128 55.42 -1.21 -0.49
CA LYS A 128 55.26 -2.27 -1.48
C LYS A 128 53.92 -2.99 -1.28
N ASN A 129 53.56 -3.37 -0.05
CA ASN A 129 52.29 -4.03 0.23
C ASN A 129 51.08 -3.16 -0.12
N ALA A 130 51.12 -1.88 0.27
CA ALA A 130 50.12 -0.87 -0.08
C ALA A 130 49.97 -0.72 -1.60
N TYR A 131 51.10 -0.56 -2.32
CA TYR A 131 51.10 -0.43 -3.76
C TYR A 131 50.51 -1.68 -4.45
N MET A 132 50.99 -2.87 -4.07
CA MET A 132 50.54 -4.15 -4.65
C MET A 132 49.04 -4.36 -4.46
N PHE A 133 48.49 -4.02 -3.29
CA PHE A 133 47.06 -4.06 -3.06
C PHE A 133 46.31 -3.02 -3.88
N GLY A 134 46.79 -1.77 -3.89
CA GLY A 134 46.19 -0.67 -4.65
C GLY A 134 46.15 -0.93 -6.16
N ARG A 135 47.08 -1.74 -6.71
CA ARG A 135 47.04 -2.17 -8.12
C ARG A 135 45.75 -2.90 -8.46
N ASN A 136 45.16 -3.64 -7.54
CA ASN A 136 43.88 -4.35 -7.76
C ASN A 136 42.66 -3.42 -7.80
N MET A 137 42.83 -2.16 -7.42
CA MET A 137 41.76 -1.15 -7.31
C MET A 137 41.73 -0.18 -8.50
N ILE A 138 42.70 -0.26 -9.42
CA ILE A 138 42.69 0.61 -10.60
C ILE A 138 41.54 0.24 -11.51
N TRP A 139 41.06 1.22 -12.27
CA TRP A 139 39.88 1.06 -13.10
C TRP A 139 39.98 -0.10 -14.11
N LYS A 140 41.18 -0.37 -14.65
CA LYS A 140 41.40 -1.51 -15.56
C LYS A 140 41.12 -2.86 -14.89
N GLU A 141 41.54 -3.06 -13.64
CA GLU A 141 41.33 -4.31 -12.91
C GLU A 141 39.87 -4.44 -12.46
N VAL A 142 39.27 -3.33 -12.01
CA VAL A 142 37.84 -3.27 -11.67
C VAL A 142 37.00 -3.63 -12.90
N ALA A 143 37.27 -3.00 -14.05
CA ALA A 143 36.60 -3.31 -15.31
C ALA A 143 36.77 -4.78 -15.72
N ARG A 144 37.96 -5.37 -15.51
CA ARG A 144 38.17 -6.80 -15.77
C ARG A 144 37.33 -7.68 -14.86
N LYS A 145 37.23 -7.38 -13.57
CA LYS A 145 36.35 -8.12 -12.64
C LYS A 145 34.88 -8.06 -13.07
N TYR A 146 34.42 -6.91 -13.57
CA TYR A 146 33.10 -6.80 -14.17
C TYR A 146 32.95 -7.68 -15.43
N LEU A 147 33.96 -7.69 -16.31
CA LEU A 147 33.97 -8.56 -17.48
C LEU A 147 33.95 -10.04 -17.09
N GLU A 148 34.74 -10.45 -16.10
CA GLU A 148 34.74 -11.82 -15.56
C GLU A 148 33.37 -12.22 -15.01
N ILE A 149 32.67 -11.32 -14.32
CA ILE A 149 31.28 -11.55 -13.90
C ILE A 149 30.37 -11.71 -15.11
N PHE A 150 30.49 -10.84 -16.12
CA PHE A 150 29.66 -10.94 -17.33
C PHE A 150 29.92 -12.23 -18.12
N ASP A 151 31.17 -12.65 -18.23
CA ASP A 151 31.57 -13.90 -18.87
C ASP A 151 31.06 -15.10 -18.08
N ASN A 152 31.19 -15.10 -16.74
CA ASN A 152 30.61 -16.14 -15.87
C ASN A 152 29.09 -16.21 -16.01
N VAL A 153 28.38 -15.08 -16.05
CA VAL A 153 26.93 -15.02 -16.26
C VAL A 153 26.57 -15.55 -17.64
N LYS A 154 27.36 -15.23 -18.67
CA LYS A 154 27.17 -15.70 -20.03
C LYS A 154 27.39 -17.20 -20.16
N GLU A 155 28.48 -17.74 -19.60
CA GLU A 155 28.76 -19.18 -19.55
C GLU A 155 27.70 -19.94 -18.77
N ASN A 156 27.27 -19.42 -17.61
CA ASN A 156 26.18 -20.00 -16.84
C ASN A 156 24.88 -20.04 -17.65
N ARG A 157 24.56 -18.99 -18.43
CA ARG A 157 23.42 -18.98 -19.35
C ARG A 157 23.56 -19.94 -20.53
N LEU A 158 24.77 -20.24 -21.00
CA LEU A 158 25.00 -21.23 -22.05
C LEU A 158 24.78 -22.65 -21.53
N LEU A 159 25.25 -22.96 -20.32
CA LEU A 159 25.09 -24.27 -19.68
C LEU A 159 23.67 -24.49 -19.13
N HIS A 160 23.02 -23.43 -18.64
CA HIS A 160 21.67 -23.43 -18.09
C HIS A 160 20.83 -22.36 -18.78
N PRO A 161 20.32 -22.62 -20.00
CA PRO A 161 19.57 -21.64 -20.76
C PRO A 161 18.33 -21.17 -20.01
N ARG A 162 18.43 -19.95 -19.47
CA ARG A 162 17.30 -19.16 -18.98
C ARG A 162 17.03 -18.06 -20.01
N THR A 163 15.78 -17.89 -20.41
CA THR A 163 15.36 -16.83 -21.34
C THR A 163 15.67 -15.44 -20.78
N VAL A 164 16.48 -14.62 -21.48
CA VAL A 164 16.86 -13.24 -21.08
C VAL A 164 15.70 -12.26 -21.33
N PHE A 165 14.90 -12.55 -22.36
CA PHE A 165 13.68 -11.87 -22.68
C PHE A 165 12.57 -12.91 -22.65
N GLN A 166 11.73 -12.89 -21.62
CA GLN A 166 10.35 -13.25 -21.87
C GLN A 166 9.82 -12.16 -22.80
N LYS A 167 9.35 -12.52 -24.00
CA LYS A 167 8.19 -11.79 -24.55
C LYS A 167 7.23 -11.68 -23.36
N LYS A 168 6.97 -10.47 -22.84
CA LYS A 168 5.87 -10.28 -21.88
C LYS A 168 4.60 -10.58 -22.67
N TYR A 169 4.29 -11.87 -22.81
CA TYR A 169 2.96 -12.30 -23.14
C TYR A 169 2.07 -11.68 -22.07
N LEU A 170 0.91 -11.12 -22.44
CA LEU A 170 -0.06 -10.50 -21.53
C LEU A 170 -0.32 -11.34 -20.25
N ARG A 171 -0.10 -12.66 -20.35
CA ARG A 171 -0.13 -13.66 -19.28
C ARG A 171 0.84 -13.43 -18.11
N PHE A 172 1.92 -12.65 -18.30
CA PHE A 172 2.97 -12.39 -17.31
C PHE A 172 3.20 -10.89 -17.05
N THR A 173 2.44 -10.02 -17.69
CA THR A 173 2.35 -8.62 -17.25
C THR A 173 1.46 -8.60 -16.00
N PRO A 174 1.89 -7.96 -14.88
CA PRO A 174 0.97 -7.68 -13.77
C PRO A 174 -0.28 -7.01 -14.33
N PHE A 175 -1.44 -7.40 -13.84
CA PHE A 175 -2.70 -6.76 -14.23
C PHE A 175 -2.61 -5.27 -13.87
N GLU A 176 -2.54 -4.40 -14.87
CA GLU A 176 -2.52 -2.95 -14.67
C GLU A 176 -3.93 -2.51 -14.29
N MET A 177 -4.15 -2.26 -13.00
CA MET A 177 -5.39 -1.69 -12.51
C MET A 177 -5.50 -0.24 -12.97
N PRO A 178 -6.67 0.20 -13.48
CA PRO A 178 -6.90 1.62 -13.72
C PRO A 178 -6.73 2.40 -12.43
N TYR A 179 -6.04 3.54 -12.50
CA TYR A 179 -5.96 4.47 -11.39
C TYR A 179 -7.38 5.00 -11.07
N PRO A 180 -7.85 4.94 -9.82
CA PRO A 180 -9.17 5.44 -9.43
C PRO A 180 -9.35 6.90 -9.82
N LYS A 181 -10.47 7.20 -10.47
CA LYS A 181 -10.86 8.56 -10.86
C LYS A 181 -12.18 8.90 -10.21
N PHE A 182 -12.31 10.14 -9.77
CA PHE A 182 -13.47 10.61 -9.00
C PHE A 182 -14.33 11.64 -9.76
N GLU A 183 -13.99 11.95 -11.01
CA GLU A 183 -14.70 12.99 -11.78
C GLU A 183 -16.20 12.70 -11.91
N HIS A 184 -16.59 11.44 -12.18
CA HIS A 184 -18.01 11.11 -12.27
C HIS A 184 -18.71 11.09 -10.91
N LEU A 185 -18.02 10.66 -9.84
CA LEU A 185 -18.52 10.81 -8.46
C LEU A 185 -18.83 12.28 -8.16
N PHE A 186 -17.91 13.19 -8.51
CA PHE A 186 -18.10 14.62 -8.30
C PHE A 186 -19.24 15.18 -9.14
N ARG A 187 -19.46 14.63 -10.35
CA ARG A 187 -20.55 15.02 -11.24
C ARG A 187 -21.93 14.63 -10.69
N LEU A 188 -22.04 13.48 -10.01
CA LEU A 188 -23.29 12.99 -9.42
C LEU A 188 -23.60 13.64 -8.06
N THR A 189 -22.64 14.34 -7.46
CA THR A 189 -22.78 14.91 -6.12
C THR A 189 -22.98 16.41 -6.15
N ASP A 190 -24.00 16.89 -5.43
CA ASP A 190 -24.26 18.31 -5.21
C ASP A 190 -24.04 18.71 -3.74
N ASP A 191 -24.71 19.76 -3.28
CA ASP A 191 -24.63 20.27 -1.91
C ASP A 191 -25.42 19.43 -0.90
N VAL A 192 -26.28 18.51 -1.34
CA VAL A 192 -27.08 17.62 -0.48
C VAL A 192 -26.40 16.26 -0.31
N GLY A 193 -25.97 15.66 -1.42
CA GLY A 193 -25.46 14.29 -1.45
C GLY A 193 -25.28 13.80 -2.88
N ILE A 194 -25.12 12.49 -3.06
CA ILE A 194 -25.05 11.87 -4.38
C ILE A 194 -26.45 11.55 -4.94
N LEU A 195 -26.69 11.92 -6.19
CA LEU A 195 -27.93 11.64 -6.92
C LEU A 195 -27.96 10.18 -7.41
N GLN A 196 -29.12 9.53 -7.30
CA GLN A 196 -29.28 8.08 -7.53
C GLN A 196 -28.93 7.65 -8.97
N HIS A 197 -29.46 8.38 -9.94
CA HIS A 197 -29.46 7.96 -11.35
C HIS A 197 -28.84 9.02 -12.26
N ALA A 198 -28.46 8.59 -13.46
CA ALA A 198 -28.01 9.46 -14.54
C ALA A 198 -28.62 9.05 -15.87
N ASN A 199 -28.93 10.02 -16.71
CA ASN A 199 -29.19 9.81 -18.13
C ASN A 199 -27.86 9.91 -18.87
N TYR A 200 -27.32 8.75 -19.28
CA TYR A 200 -25.94 8.61 -19.68
C TYR A 200 -25.00 9.08 -18.56
N ILE A 201 -24.36 10.24 -18.72
CA ILE A 201 -23.42 10.82 -17.76
C ILE A 201 -24.00 12.01 -17.00
N ILE A 202 -25.23 12.41 -17.32
CA ILE A 202 -25.87 13.61 -16.76
C ILE A 202 -26.75 13.19 -15.58
N PRO A 203 -26.55 13.74 -14.37
CA PRO A 203 -27.36 13.38 -13.20
C PRO A 203 -28.86 13.56 -13.47
N ASP A 204 -29.65 12.54 -13.17
CA ASP A 204 -31.10 12.55 -13.36
C ASP A 204 -31.80 13.02 -12.09
N ARG A 205 -32.11 14.32 -12.08
CA ARG A 205 -32.76 15.01 -10.97
C ARG A 205 -34.21 14.56 -10.73
N PHE A 206 -34.82 13.76 -11.62
CA PHE A 206 -36.16 13.26 -11.38
C PHE A 206 -36.23 12.34 -10.16
N HIS A 207 -35.15 11.61 -9.87
CA HIS A 207 -35.14 10.58 -8.83
C HIS A 207 -34.56 11.05 -7.49
N GLY A 208 -33.85 12.18 -7.43
CA GLY A 208 -33.27 12.70 -6.19
C GLY A 208 -32.17 11.79 -5.62
N TYR A 209 -32.25 11.50 -4.32
CA TYR A 209 -31.19 10.88 -3.52
C TYR A 209 -31.71 9.64 -2.78
N CYS A 210 -30.81 8.71 -2.47
CA CYS A 210 -31.11 7.63 -1.54
C CYS A 210 -29.99 7.45 -0.49
N THR A 211 -30.38 6.92 0.67
CA THR A 211 -29.47 6.54 1.75
C THR A 211 -28.50 5.44 1.31
N ASP A 212 -28.96 4.50 0.49
CA ASP A 212 -28.15 3.42 -0.08
C ASP A 212 -26.88 3.94 -0.78
N ASP A 213 -27.03 4.93 -1.67
CA ASP A 213 -25.94 5.48 -2.47
C ASP A 213 -25.07 6.44 -1.66
N ASN A 214 -25.66 7.28 -0.80
CA ASN A 214 -24.89 8.16 0.08
C ASN A 214 -24.05 7.36 1.08
N ALA A 215 -24.55 6.23 1.59
CA ALA A 215 -23.78 5.30 2.41
C ALA A 215 -22.58 4.71 1.66
N ARG A 216 -22.79 4.20 0.45
CA ARG A 216 -21.69 3.69 -0.41
C ARG A 216 -20.67 4.79 -0.73
N ALA A 217 -21.13 6.00 -1.02
CA ALA A 217 -20.28 7.14 -1.35
C ALA A 217 -19.40 7.56 -0.18
N LEU A 218 -19.96 7.58 1.04
CA LEU A 218 -19.19 7.82 2.26
C LEU A 218 -18.08 6.78 2.45
N VAL A 219 -18.41 5.49 2.31
CA VAL A 219 -17.40 4.43 2.40
C VAL A 219 -16.31 4.59 1.35
N ALA A 220 -16.67 4.89 0.10
CA ALA A 220 -15.71 5.06 -0.99
C ALA A 220 -14.71 6.19 -0.72
N VAL A 221 -15.19 7.36 -0.26
CA VAL A 221 -14.27 8.48 0.02
C VAL A 221 -13.39 8.24 1.24
N LEU A 222 -13.90 7.57 2.28
CA LEU A 222 -13.10 7.23 3.46
C LEU A 222 -11.98 6.23 3.13
N ILE A 223 -12.28 5.22 2.30
CA ILE A 223 -11.25 4.27 1.84
C ILE A 223 -10.23 4.99 0.95
N ALA A 224 -10.69 5.86 0.03
CA ALA A 224 -9.79 6.63 -0.84
C ALA A 224 -8.84 7.53 -0.03
N GLN A 225 -9.34 8.20 1.01
CA GLN A 225 -8.53 9.00 1.92
C GLN A 225 -7.48 8.16 2.65
N LYS A 226 -7.86 7.00 3.20
CA LYS A 226 -6.93 6.08 3.86
C LYS A 226 -5.83 5.58 2.94
N LEU A 227 -6.11 5.43 1.65
CA LEU A 227 -5.14 5.07 0.62
C LEU A 227 -4.32 6.26 0.11
N ALA A 228 -4.45 7.43 0.72
CA ALA A 228 -3.78 8.67 0.35
C ALA A 228 -4.01 9.08 -1.12
N PHE A 229 -5.21 8.83 -1.66
CA PHE A 229 -5.61 9.47 -2.91
C PHE A 229 -5.82 10.97 -2.66
N GLU A 230 -4.91 11.79 -3.19
CA GLU A 230 -4.90 13.24 -2.98
C GLU A 230 -5.84 13.95 -3.95
N GLU A 231 -7.09 14.16 -3.51
CA GLU A 231 -8.08 14.99 -4.20
C GLU A 231 -8.67 15.98 -3.20
N GLU A 232 -8.57 17.28 -3.51
CA GLU A 232 -8.96 18.39 -2.63
C GLU A 232 -10.39 18.24 -2.08
N PHE A 233 -11.28 17.64 -2.88
CA PHE A 233 -12.70 17.57 -2.58
C PHE A 233 -13.15 16.33 -1.80
N LEU A 234 -12.34 15.27 -1.68
CA LEU A 234 -12.77 14.00 -1.06
C LEU A 234 -13.25 14.19 0.38
N ARG A 235 -12.54 15.01 1.16
CA ARG A 235 -12.93 15.33 2.55
C ARG A 235 -14.25 16.08 2.61
N ASN A 236 -14.44 17.08 1.75
CA ASN A 236 -15.68 17.84 1.72
C ASN A 236 -16.87 16.96 1.32
N PHE A 237 -16.68 16.05 0.37
CA PHE A 237 -17.73 15.09 0.00
C PHE A 237 -18.03 14.08 1.11
N GLY A 238 -17.01 13.62 1.85
CA GLY A 238 -17.22 12.80 3.05
C GLY A 238 -18.15 13.46 4.06
N TYR A 239 -17.95 14.74 4.36
CA TYR A 239 -18.86 15.48 5.23
C TYR A 239 -20.28 15.61 4.67
N ARG A 240 -20.43 15.78 3.35
CA ARG A 240 -21.77 15.86 2.72
C ARG A 240 -22.52 14.54 2.85
N TYR A 241 -21.87 13.43 2.50
CA TYR A 241 -22.51 12.11 2.59
C TYR A 241 -22.82 11.74 4.03
N LEU A 242 -21.93 12.03 4.98
CA LEU A 242 -22.20 11.83 6.40
C LEU A 242 -23.37 12.70 6.86
N SER A 243 -23.39 13.99 6.51
CA SER A 243 -24.50 14.89 6.83
C SER A 243 -25.83 14.40 6.25
N PHE A 244 -25.83 13.82 5.05
CA PHE A 244 -27.03 13.20 4.47
C PHE A 244 -27.52 12.04 5.33
N LEU A 245 -26.63 11.12 5.73
CA LEU A 245 -27.00 9.98 6.58
C LEU A 245 -27.52 10.43 7.96
N LEU A 246 -26.91 11.44 8.57
CA LEU A 246 -27.37 12.02 9.82
C LEU A 246 -28.78 12.61 9.66
N HIS A 247 -29.07 13.26 8.54
CA HIS A 247 -30.40 13.79 8.25
C HIS A 247 -31.43 12.69 7.93
N ALA A 248 -30.99 11.59 7.33
CA ALA A 248 -31.81 10.42 7.02
C ALA A 248 -32.24 9.65 8.28
N PHE A 249 -31.46 9.74 9.36
CA PHE A 249 -31.75 9.06 10.61
C PHE A 249 -32.97 9.69 11.31
N ASN A 250 -33.99 8.87 11.56
CA ASN A 250 -35.18 9.24 12.29
C ASN A 250 -35.04 8.82 13.76
N GLU A 251 -34.86 9.79 14.65
CA GLU A 251 -34.70 9.57 16.11
C GLU A 251 -35.95 8.97 16.79
N GLU A 252 -37.15 9.14 16.22
CA GLU A 252 -38.39 8.64 16.85
C GLU A 252 -38.50 7.12 16.76
N ASN A 253 -38.01 6.52 15.68
CA ASN A 253 -38.08 5.08 15.43
C ASN A 253 -36.70 4.42 15.28
N ASN A 254 -35.62 5.20 15.39
CA ASN A 254 -34.23 4.78 15.19
C ASN A 254 -33.95 4.13 13.82
N ARG A 255 -34.73 4.46 12.78
CA ARG A 255 -34.58 3.94 11.41
C ARG A 255 -34.06 5.01 10.46
N PHE A 256 -33.50 4.59 9.33
CA PHE A 256 -33.13 5.51 8.26
C PHE A 256 -34.29 5.59 7.27
N ARG A 257 -34.61 6.80 6.83
CA ARG A 257 -35.37 7.03 5.59
C ARG A 257 -34.47 6.67 4.41
N ASN A 258 -35.00 6.16 3.30
CA ASN A 258 -34.17 5.91 2.11
C ASN A 258 -34.27 7.05 1.12
N PHE A 259 -35.48 7.33 0.63
CA PHE A 259 -35.65 8.20 -0.55
C PHE A 259 -35.93 9.65 -0.19
N MET A 260 -35.11 10.55 -0.73
CA MET A 260 -35.32 12.00 -0.71
C MET A 260 -35.51 12.52 -2.14
N GLY A 261 -36.59 13.24 -2.40
CA GLY A 261 -36.83 13.91 -3.67
C GLY A 261 -35.82 15.01 -3.96
N TYR A 262 -35.69 15.43 -5.22
CA TYR A 262 -34.77 16.53 -5.58
C TYR A 262 -35.20 17.89 -4.99
N ASP A 263 -36.46 18.01 -4.60
CA ASP A 263 -37.01 19.12 -3.80
C ASP A 263 -36.61 19.06 -2.31
N ARG A 264 -35.77 18.08 -1.94
CA ARG A 264 -35.24 17.84 -0.60
C ARG A 264 -36.30 17.43 0.42
N THR A 265 -37.39 16.82 -0.06
CA THR A 265 -38.42 16.24 0.80
C THR A 265 -38.21 14.74 0.95
N TRP A 266 -38.36 14.23 2.17
CA TRP A 266 -38.37 12.79 2.40
C TRP A 266 -39.67 12.20 1.87
N ILE A 267 -39.56 11.14 1.06
CA ILE A 267 -40.70 10.48 0.42
C ILE A 267 -41.36 9.49 1.38
N GLU A 268 -40.62 9.03 2.39
CA GLU A 268 -41.06 8.03 3.35
C GLU A 268 -40.56 8.33 4.77
N GLU A 269 -41.28 7.81 5.77
CA GLU A 269 -40.91 7.95 7.19
C GLU A 269 -39.91 6.89 7.68
N MET A 270 -39.82 5.78 6.94
CA MET A 270 -38.96 4.63 7.24
C MET A 270 -38.59 3.93 5.94
N GLY A 271 -37.29 3.81 5.68
CA GLY A 271 -36.77 3.09 4.52
C GLY A 271 -36.70 1.57 4.74
N SER A 272 -36.19 0.88 3.73
CA SER A 272 -36.01 -0.57 3.75
C SER A 272 -35.05 -1.05 4.84
N GLU A 273 -35.08 -2.35 5.15
CA GLU A 273 -34.06 -2.96 6.01
C GLU A 273 -32.66 -2.85 5.37
N ASP A 274 -32.58 -3.01 4.05
CA ASP A 274 -31.34 -2.96 3.29
C ASP A 274 -30.65 -1.59 3.38
N CYS A 275 -31.39 -0.49 3.22
CA CYS A 275 -30.81 0.85 3.33
C CYS A 275 -30.34 1.15 4.75
N HIS A 276 -31.03 0.60 5.74
CA HIS A 276 -30.64 0.73 7.14
C HIS A 276 -29.35 -0.05 7.43
N GLY A 277 -29.22 -1.28 6.93
CA GLY A 277 -27.98 -2.06 7.03
C GLY A 277 -26.79 -1.37 6.36
N ARG A 278 -27.00 -0.78 5.18
CA ARG A 278 -25.97 -0.01 4.44
C ARG A 278 -25.57 1.27 5.15
N ALA A 279 -26.51 1.98 5.77
CA ALA A 279 -26.21 3.13 6.61
C ALA A 279 -25.32 2.73 7.80
N ILE A 280 -25.67 1.65 8.52
CA ILE A 280 -24.83 1.12 9.62
C ILE A 280 -23.43 0.74 9.12
N TRP A 281 -23.33 0.12 7.94
CA TRP A 281 -22.03 -0.15 7.31
C TRP A 281 -21.20 1.12 7.14
N ALA A 282 -21.78 2.17 6.57
CA ALA A 282 -21.08 3.44 6.37
C ALA A 282 -20.70 4.14 7.69
N LEU A 283 -21.58 4.13 8.69
CA LEU A 283 -21.29 4.69 10.01
C LEU A 283 -20.16 3.93 10.72
N GLY A 284 -20.16 2.60 10.68
CA GLY A 284 -19.11 1.78 11.28
C GLY A 284 -17.75 2.01 10.62
N VAL A 285 -17.74 2.12 9.28
CA VAL A 285 -16.52 2.48 8.53
C VAL A 285 -16.07 3.91 8.84
N THR A 286 -16.99 4.85 9.06
CA THR A 286 -16.65 6.22 9.49
C THR A 286 -15.89 6.19 10.80
N VAL A 287 -16.36 5.44 11.79
CA VAL A 287 -15.68 5.28 13.07
C VAL A 287 -14.29 4.66 12.91
N ALA A 288 -14.16 3.66 12.04
CA ALA A 288 -12.91 2.94 11.81
C ALA A 288 -11.86 3.78 11.08
N LEU A 289 -12.26 4.56 10.07
CA LEU A 289 -11.34 5.18 9.10
C LEU A 289 -11.22 6.70 9.21
N SER A 290 -12.18 7.40 9.83
CA SER A 290 -12.12 8.86 9.95
C SER A 290 -10.97 9.31 10.85
N GLU A 291 -10.12 10.17 10.31
CA GLU A 291 -9.08 10.88 11.06
C GLU A 291 -9.66 12.04 11.88
N GLU A 292 -10.82 12.56 11.46
CA GLU A 292 -11.53 13.67 12.10
C GLU A 292 -12.35 13.14 13.29
N ARG A 293 -12.07 13.69 14.47
CA ARG A 293 -12.67 13.21 15.72
C ARG A 293 -14.15 13.57 15.78
N GLU A 294 -14.51 14.77 15.37
CA GLU A 294 -15.87 15.31 15.40
C GLU A 294 -16.82 14.48 14.52
N ALA A 295 -16.35 14.01 13.37
CA ALA A 295 -17.10 13.11 12.50
C ALA A 295 -17.34 11.74 13.15
N SER A 296 -16.39 11.25 13.96
CA SER A 296 -16.57 10.00 14.70
C SER A 296 -17.55 10.20 15.85
N ASP A 297 -17.39 11.27 16.63
CA ASP A 297 -18.18 11.53 17.85
C ASP A 297 -19.69 11.63 17.53
N ILE A 298 -20.08 12.34 16.47
CA ILE A 298 -21.51 12.44 16.07
C ILE A 298 -22.08 11.11 15.58
N VAL A 299 -21.24 10.23 15.01
CA VAL A 299 -21.67 8.90 14.58
C VAL A 299 -21.93 8.01 15.79
N LEU A 300 -21.13 8.12 16.86
CA LEU A 300 -21.32 7.35 18.09
C LEU A 300 -22.72 7.55 18.69
N ASP A 301 -23.26 8.77 18.62
CA ASP A 301 -24.57 9.12 19.17
C ASP A 301 -25.75 8.35 18.52
N ILE A 302 -25.62 8.00 17.25
CA ILE A 302 -26.68 7.31 16.49
C ILE A 302 -26.36 5.84 16.19
N PHE A 303 -25.09 5.43 16.22
CA PHE A 303 -24.67 4.10 15.80
C PHE A 303 -25.31 2.99 16.65
N GLU A 304 -25.28 3.14 17.97
CA GLU A 304 -25.87 2.16 18.89
C GLU A 304 -27.39 2.04 18.69
N LYS A 305 -28.07 3.19 18.52
CA LYS A 305 -29.52 3.25 18.28
C LYS A 305 -29.87 2.53 16.98
N ALA A 306 -29.13 2.79 15.89
CA ALA A 306 -29.33 2.13 14.62
C ALA A 306 -29.08 0.61 14.71
N VAL A 307 -27.96 0.20 15.31
CA VAL A 307 -27.60 -1.23 15.46
C VAL A 307 -28.68 -2.00 16.22
N SER A 308 -29.30 -1.39 17.23
CA SER A 308 -30.32 -2.08 18.03
C SER A 308 -31.54 -2.55 17.23
N ASN A 309 -31.88 -1.88 16.12
CA ASN A 309 -33.00 -2.27 15.26
C ASN A 309 -32.69 -3.49 14.37
N LEU A 310 -31.42 -3.84 14.16
CA LEU A 310 -31.05 -4.99 13.33
C LEU A 310 -31.57 -6.32 13.90
N SER A 311 -31.75 -6.41 15.22
CA SER A 311 -32.33 -7.58 15.89
C SER A 311 -33.70 -7.97 15.34
N ASP A 312 -34.50 -7.00 14.89
CA ASP A 312 -35.85 -7.20 14.38
C ASP A 312 -35.90 -7.53 12.88
N PHE A 313 -34.79 -7.35 12.15
CA PHE A 313 -34.77 -7.46 10.68
C PHE A 313 -34.76 -8.89 10.18
N ASN A 314 -35.35 -9.13 9.01
CA ASN A 314 -35.42 -10.45 8.39
C ASN A 314 -34.67 -10.55 7.05
N SER A 315 -34.24 -9.43 6.48
CA SER A 315 -33.39 -9.39 5.28
C SER A 315 -31.97 -9.88 5.61
N PRO A 316 -31.49 -10.98 5.00
CA PRO A 316 -30.12 -11.45 5.19
C PRO A 316 -29.08 -10.40 4.77
N ARG A 317 -29.39 -9.58 3.75
CA ARG A 317 -28.50 -8.53 3.26
C ARG A 317 -28.39 -7.39 4.26
N ALA A 318 -29.50 -6.95 4.83
CA ALA A 318 -29.50 -5.91 5.86
C ALA A 318 -28.66 -6.33 7.08
N LEU A 319 -28.85 -7.57 7.57
CA LEU A 319 -28.03 -8.13 8.65
C LEU A 319 -26.55 -8.22 8.26
N ALA A 320 -26.25 -8.64 7.03
CA ALA A 320 -24.88 -8.77 6.55
C ALA A 320 -24.16 -7.42 6.44
N PHE A 321 -24.78 -6.39 5.86
CA PHE A 321 -24.23 -5.03 5.84
C PHE A 321 -24.05 -4.48 7.25
N GLY A 322 -25.07 -4.64 8.11
CA GLY A 322 -25.01 -4.24 9.52
C GLY A 322 -23.83 -4.89 10.25
N LEU A 323 -23.62 -6.19 10.08
CA LEU A 323 -22.48 -6.91 10.65
C LEU A 323 -21.15 -6.34 10.17
N VAL A 324 -20.97 -6.09 8.88
CA VAL A 324 -19.72 -5.49 8.36
C VAL A 324 -19.48 -4.12 9.00
N GLY A 325 -20.53 -3.31 9.19
CA GLY A 325 -20.44 -2.03 9.93
C GLY A 325 -20.06 -2.20 11.39
N ILE A 326 -20.69 -3.14 12.09
CA ILE A 326 -20.39 -3.45 13.50
C ILE A 326 -18.94 -3.89 13.67
N HIS A 327 -18.42 -4.71 12.76
CA HIS A 327 -17.01 -5.12 12.80
C HIS A 327 -16.07 -3.93 12.63
N ALA A 328 -16.33 -3.07 11.64
CA ALA A 328 -15.54 -1.85 11.44
C ALA A 328 -15.54 -0.95 12.70
N TYR A 329 -16.70 -0.74 13.32
CA TYR A 329 -16.79 -0.01 14.59
C TYR A 329 -15.94 -0.64 15.70
N LEU A 330 -16.03 -1.97 15.86
CA LEU A 330 -15.33 -2.71 16.90
C LEU A 330 -13.81 -2.82 16.68
N GLU A 331 -13.29 -2.52 15.49
CA GLU A 331 -11.84 -2.38 15.28
C GLU A 331 -11.27 -1.25 16.14
N ARG A 332 -12.01 -0.15 16.29
CA ARG A 332 -11.62 1.00 17.14
C ARG A 332 -12.11 0.84 18.58
N PHE A 333 -13.35 0.38 18.76
CA PHE A 333 -13.99 0.24 20.08
C PHE A 333 -14.14 -1.21 20.50
N SER A 334 -13.02 -1.95 20.50
CA SER A 334 -13.00 -3.38 20.83
C SER A 334 -13.46 -3.72 22.26
N GLY A 335 -13.64 -2.74 23.14
CA GLY A 335 -14.16 -2.90 24.50
C GLY A 335 -15.68 -2.79 24.64
N ASP A 336 -16.41 -2.39 23.59
CA ASP A 336 -17.85 -2.15 23.67
C ASP A 336 -18.65 -3.45 23.80
N ILE A 337 -19.07 -3.76 25.03
CA ILE A 337 -19.78 -5.00 25.36
C ILE A 337 -21.19 -5.02 24.73
N LYS A 338 -21.85 -3.86 24.60
CA LYS A 338 -23.22 -3.80 24.09
C LYS A 338 -23.25 -4.09 22.60
N ILE A 339 -22.37 -3.45 21.83
CA ILE A 339 -22.24 -3.69 20.39
C ILE A 339 -21.76 -5.13 20.09
N LYS A 340 -20.87 -5.69 20.93
CA LYS A 340 -20.50 -7.12 20.82
C LYS A 340 -21.67 -8.08 20.97
N ARG A 341 -22.61 -7.80 21.88
CA ARG A 341 -23.82 -8.63 22.06
C ARG A 341 -24.71 -8.56 20.83
N PHE A 342 -24.95 -7.37 20.29
CA PHE A 342 -25.69 -7.22 19.03
C PHE A 342 -25.01 -7.97 17.88
N ARG A 343 -23.68 -7.86 17.74
CA ARG A 343 -22.93 -8.64 16.74
C ARG A 343 -23.21 -10.13 16.85
N GLU A 344 -23.09 -10.69 18.05
CA GLU A 344 -23.30 -12.12 18.28
C GLU A 344 -24.74 -12.54 17.97
N GLU A 345 -25.72 -11.76 18.41
CA GLU A 345 -27.14 -12.00 18.14
C GLU A 345 -27.44 -11.98 16.64
N ILE A 346 -27.02 -10.93 15.94
CA ILE A 346 -27.25 -10.73 14.51
C ILE A 346 -26.52 -11.79 13.68
N ALA A 347 -25.28 -12.13 14.05
CA ALA A 347 -24.50 -13.18 13.38
C ALA A 347 -25.15 -14.56 13.53
N ASN A 348 -25.62 -14.90 14.74
CA ASN A 348 -26.34 -16.14 14.97
C ASN A 348 -27.68 -16.17 14.20
N LYS A 349 -28.40 -15.04 14.11
CA LYS A 349 -29.63 -14.94 13.30
C LYS A 349 -29.35 -15.18 11.82
N LEU A 350 -28.37 -14.49 11.24
CA LEU A 350 -27.96 -14.69 9.85
C LEU A 350 -27.53 -16.15 9.60
N PHE A 351 -26.73 -16.73 10.49
CA PHE A 351 -26.31 -18.12 10.39
C PHE A 351 -27.48 -19.10 10.48
N SER A 352 -28.49 -18.82 11.31
CA SER A 352 -29.69 -19.67 11.44
C SER A 352 -30.46 -19.79 10.12
N PHE A 353 -30.56 -18.70 9.35
CA PHE A 353 -31.17 -18.75 8.02
C PHE A 353 -30.42 -19.70 7.09
N TYR A 354 -29.07 -19.68 7.14
CA TYR A 354 -28.25 -20.62 6.38
C TYR A 354 -28.53 -22.06 6.82
N CYS A 355 -28.51 -22.35 8.12
CA CYS A 355 -28.78 -23.69 8.64
C CYS A 355 -30.18 -24.21 8.26
N ASN A 356 -31.17 -23.33 8.18
CA ASN A 356 -32.55 -23.71 7.87
C ASN A 356 -32.77 -23.98 6.37
N ASN A 357 -31.96 -23.41 5.48
CA ASN A 357 -32.20 -23.44 4.04
C ASN A 357 -31.15 -24.23 3.23
N ALA A 358 -29.90 -24.20 3.68
CA ALA A 358 -28.77 -24.72 2.94
C ALA A 358 -28.79 -26.25 2.84
N SER A 359 -28.45 -26.76 1.66
CA SER A 359 -28.29 -28.19 1.38
C SER A 359 -27.00 -28.44 0.57
N ASP A 360 -26.74 -29.70 0.25
CA ASP A 360 -25.57 -30.10 -0.55
C ASP A 360 -25.56 -29.50 -1.96
N ASP A 361 -26.72 -29.49 -2.61
CA ASP A 361 -26.86 -28.91 -3.95
C ASP A 361 -27.16 -27.40 -3.93
N TRP A 362 -27.61 -26.88 -2.79
CA TRP A 362 -27.98 -25.48 -2.60
C TRP A 362 -27.41 -24.92 -1.30
N PRO A 363 -26.08 -24.68 -1.22
CA PRO A 363 -25.42 -24.16 -0.03
C PRO A 363 -25.64 -22.65 0.09
N TRP A 364 -26.90 -22.24 0.15
CA TRP A 364 -27.32 -20.85 0.17
C TRP A 364 -28.43 -20.62 1.18
N ILE A 365 -28.51 -19.39 1.68
CA ILE A 365 -29.34 -18.97 2.82
C ILE A 365 -30.83 -18.80 2.49
N GLU A 366 -31.17 -18.64 1.21
CA GLU A 366 -32.55 -18.39 0.73
C GLU A 366 -32.92 -19.32 -0.42
N ASP A 367 -34.20 -19.43 -0.76
CA ASP A 367 -34.67 -20.16 -1.95
C ASP A 367 -34.51 -19.38 -3.26
N MET A 368 -33.98 -18.15 -3.22
CA MET A 368 -33.66 -17.36 -4.39
C MET A 368 -32.32 -16.66 -4.19
N LEU A 369 -31.50 -16.68 -5.22
CA LEU A 369 -30.28 -15.90 -5.28
C LEU A 369 -30.54 -14.62 -6.07
N ALA A 370 -30.70 -13.52 -5.34
CA ALA A 370 -31.09 -12.21 -5.85
C ALA A 370 -29.87 -11.30 -6.04
N TYR A 371 -29.76 -10.20 -5.28
CA TYR A 371 -28.71 -9.18 -5.40
C TYR A 371 -27.76 -9.16 -4.19
N ASP A 372 -26.67 -8.39 -4.26
CA ASP A 372 -25.57 -8.23 -3.29
C ASP A 372 -25.09 -9.56 -2.68
N ASN A 373 -25.09 -10.62 -3.49
CA ASN A 373 -24.97 -11.96 -2.97
C ASN A 373 -23.64 -12.20 -2.25
N GLY A 374 -22.55 -11.51 -2.63
CA GLY A 374 -21.28 -11.66 -1.92
C GLY A 374 -21.30 -11.14 -0.47
N LYS A 375 -22.22 -10.22 -0.12
CA LYS A 375 -22.22 -9.61 1.22
C LYS A 375 -22.57 -10.60 2.34
N ILE A 376 -23.42 -11.59 2.07
CA ILE A 376 -23.80 -12.62 3.03
C ILE A 376 -22.61 -13.51 3.46
N PRO A 377 -21.89 -14.18 2.53
CA PRO A 377 -20.72 -14.96 2.92
C PRO A 377 -19.60 -14.09 3.49
N HIS A 378 -19.43 -12.85 3.02
CA HIS A 378 -18.53 -11.88 3.66
C HIS A 378 -18.84 -11.74 5.16
N ALA A 379 -20.09 -11.44 5.51
CA ALA A 379 -20.49 -11.28 6.91
C ALA A 379 -20.35 -12.57 7.73
N LEU A 380 -20.66 -13.74 7.18
CA LEU A 380 -20.51 -15.03 7.87
C LEU A 380 -19.04 -15.37 8.16
N ILE A 381 -18.15 -15.18 7.18
CA ILE A 381 -16.70 -15.41 7.35
C ILE A 381 -16.16 -14.48 8.43
N MET A 382 -16.41 -13.17 8.27
CA MET A 382 -15.93 -12.14 9.20
C MET A 382 -16.43 -12.38 10.63
N SER A 383 -17.74 -12.63 10.79
CA SER A 383 -18.34 -12.91 12.10
C SER A 383 -17.79 -14.19 12.71
N GLY A 384 -17.62 -15.24 11.90
CA GLY A 384 -17.07 -16.52 12.32
C GLY A 384 -15.66 -16.39 12.88
N GLN A 385 -14.80 -15.58 12.25
CA GLN A 385 -13.46 -15.31 12.78
C GLN A 385 -13.49 -14.62 14.14
N TRP A 386 -14.28 -13.54 14.27
CA TRP A 386 -14.31 -12.74 15.50
C TRP A 386 -15.01 -13.42 16.67
N LEU A 387 -15.97 -14.31 16.38
CA LEU A 387 -16.69 -15.12 17.37
C LEU A 387 -16.04 -16.49 17.61
N GLN A 388 -14.94 -16.81 16.89
CA GLN A 388 -14.28 -18.12 16.92
C GLN A 388 -15.24 -19.29 16.61
N ARG A 389 -16.15 -19.05 15.65
CA ARG A 389 -17.18 -19.99 15.17
C ARG A 389 -16.77 -20.58 13.83
N GLY A 390 -16.07 -21.72 13.87
CA GLY A 390 -15.58 -22.41 12.67
C GLY A 390 -16.69 -22.87 11.72
N ASP A 391 -17.86 -23.19 12.25
CA ASP A 391 -19.07 -23.54 11.49
C ASP A 391 -19.61 -22.37 10.66
N MET A 392 -19.57 -21.14 11.19
CA MET A 392 -19.93 -19.93 10.43
C MET A 392 -18.92 -19.64 9.31
N ILE A 393 -17.62 -19.80 9.60
CA ILE A 393 -16.57 -19.65 8.58
C ILE A 393 -16.78 -20.65 7.45
N GLU A 394 -17.02 -21.93 7.79
CA GLU A 394 -17.27 -22.98 6.82
C GLU A 394 -18.51 -22.69 5.96
N ALA A 395 -19.62 -22.27 6.56
CA ALA A 395 -20.83 -21.89 5.83
C ALA A 395 -20.58 -20.72 4.86
N GLY A 396 -19.87 -19.68 5.30
CA GLY A 396 -19.52 -18.55 4.46
C GLY A 396 -18.59 -18.94 3.30
N ILE A 397 -17.56 -19.74 3.56
CA ILE A 397 -16.64 -20.24 2.53
C ILE A 397 -17.36 -21.15 1.54
N ARG A 398 -18.20 -22.07 2.01
CA ARG A 398 -18.97 -23.00 1.17
C ARG A 398 -19.96 -22.24 0.27
N SER A 399 -20.64 -21.23 0.83
CA SER A 399 -21.53 -20.35 0.06
C SER A 399 -20.76 -19.56 -1.00
N LEU A 400 -19.62 -18.97 -0.64
CA LEU A 400 -18.82 -18.16 -1.57
C LEU A 400 -18.19 -18.99 -2.70
N ASP A 401 -17.66 -20.17 -2.39
CA ASP A 401 -17.10 -21.08 -3.39
C ASP A 401 -18.18 -21.51 -4.40
N TRP A 402 -19.39 -21.82 -3.89
CA TRP A 402 -20.55 -22.11 -4.72
C TRP A 402 -20.97 -20.91 -5.58
N LEU A 403 -21.06 -19.70 -5.01
CA LEU A 403 -21.36 -18.47 -5.75
C LEU A 403 -20.38 -18.24 -6.90
N ILE A 404 -19.08 -18.36 -6.64
CA ILE A 404 -18.04 -18.21 -7.68
C ILE A 404 -18.25 -19.24 -8.78
N ARG A 405 -18.52 -20.50 -8.42
CA ARG A 405 -18.73 -21.59 -9.39
C ARG A 405 -19.91 -21.30 -10.30
N ILE A 406 -21.07 -20.91 -9.75
CA ILE A 406 -22.27 -20.66 -10.56
C ILE A 406 -22.19 -19.32 -11.32
N GLN A 407 -21.43 -18.35 -10.82
CA GLN A 407 -21.18 -17.05 -11.47
C GLN A 407 -19.91 -17.05 -12.33
N THR A 408 -19.41 -18.23 -12.72
CA THR A 408 -18.32 -18.37 -13.69
C THR A 408 -18.86 -19.03 -14.96
N ASN A 409 -18.72 -18.35 -16.10
CA ASN A 409 -19.18 -18.89 -17.38
C ASN A 409 -18.22 -19.97 -17.93
N LYS A 410 -18.61 -20.65 -19.02
CA LYS A 410 -17.79 -21.70 -19.67
C LYS A 410 -16.42 -21.22 -20.16
N LYS A 411 -16.22 -19.91 -20.32
CA LYS A 411 -14.94 -19.28 -20.71
C LYS A 411 -14.07 -18.91 -19.48
N GLY A 412 -14.52 -19.23 -18.28
CA GLY A 412 -13.81 -18.90 -17.03
C GLY A 412 -13.84 -17.40 -16.70
N GLN A 413 -14.86 -16.67 -17.17
CA GLN A 413 -15.08 -15.26 -16.85
C GLN A 413 -16.18 -15.14 -15.77
N PHE A 414 -16.10 -14.10 -14.96
CA PHE A 414 -17.19 -13.77 -14.04
C PHE A 414 -18.44 -13.39 -14.86
N SER A 415 -19.59 -13.90 -14.44
CA SER A 415 -20.88 -13.80 -15.12
C SER A 415 -21.93 -13.81 -14.01
N PRO A 416 -22.19 -12.65 -13.38
CA PRO A 416 -23.08 -12.55 -12.25
C PRO A 416 -24.51 -12.90 -12.66
N ILE A 417 -25.34 -13.16 -11.67
CA ILE A 417 -26.75 -13.48 -11.90
C ILE A 417 -27.48 -12.24 -12.40
N GLY A 418 -28.28 -12.44 -13.43
CA GLY A 418 -29.10 -11.40 -14.01
C GLY A 418 -30.26 -11.02 -13.08
N ASN A 419 -30.55 -9.73 -12.98
CA ASN A 419 -31.68 -9.24 -12.21
C ASN A 419 -33.05 -9.46 -12.88
N ASN A 420 -33.06 -9.80 -14.18
CA ASN A 420 -34.29 -10.16 -14.89
C ASN A 420 -34.63 -11.63 -14.68
N GLY A 421 -35.12 -11.95 -13.48
CA GLY A 421 -35.59 -13.28 -13.09
C GLY A 421 -34.76 -13.98 -12.01
N TRP A 422 -33.60 -13.43 -11.65
CA TRP A 422 -32.73 -13.94 -10.58
C TRP A 422 -32.40 -15.43 -10.74
N TYR A 423 -31.99 -16.13 -9.68
CA TYR A 423 -31.82 -17.57 -9.70
C TYR A 423 -32.62 -18.24 -8.57
N PRO A 424 -33.86 -18.68 -8.85
CA PRO A 424 -34.63 -19.47 -7.88
C PRO A 424 -34.08 -20.88 -7.75
N LYS A 425 -34.16 -21.44 -6.53
CA LYS A 425 -33.83 -22.82 -6.23
C LYS A 425 -34.67 -23.76 -7.09
N ASN A 426 -34.00 -24.74 -7.73
CA ASN A 426 -34.60 -25.65 -8.71
C ASN A 426 -35.14 -24.98 -9.99
N GLY A 427 -34.83 -23.71 -10.25
CA GLY A 427 -35.21 -23.02 -11.48
C GLY A 427 -34.03 -22.70 -12.38
N GLU A 428 -34.24 -21.78 -13.31
CA GLU A 428 -33.20 -21.34 -14.26
C GLU A 428 -32.50 -20.08 -13.77
N LYS A 429 -31.18 -20.04 -13.94
CA LYS A 429 -30.36 -18.88 -13.62
C LYS A 429 -30.55 -17.80 -14.69
N ALA A 430 -31.10 -16.65 -14.31
CA ALA A 430 -31.14 -15.48 -15.16
C ALA A 430 -29.72 -15.03 -15.53
N ARG A 431 -29.53 -14.74 -16.81
CA ARG A 431 -28.21 -14.36 -17.34
C ARG A 431 -27.98 -12.85 -17.37
N PHE A 432 -29.05 -12.08 -17.53
CA PHE A 432 -29.06 -10.63 -17.67
C PHE A 432 -30.27 -10.05 -16.90
N ASP A 433 -30.31 -8.77 -16.55
CA ASP A 433 -29.20 -7.83 -16.70
C ASP A 433 -28.18 -8.01 -15.57
N GLN A 434 -26.90 -8.00 -15.94
CA GLN A 434 -25.79 -8.16 -14.99
C GLN A 434 -25.47 -6.81 -14.35
N GLN A 435 -25.54 -6.72 -13.02
CA GLN A 435 -25.34 -5.47 -12.29
C GLN A 435 -23.94 -5.36 -11.64
N PRO A 436 -23.31 -4.18 -11.67
CA PRO A 436 -22.07 -3.84 -10.96
C PRO A 436 -22.00 -4.29 -9.49
N LEU A 437 -23.06 -4.05 -8.70
CA LEU A 437 -23.08 -4.37 -7.28
C LEU A 437 -22.78 -5.86 -6.98
N GLU A 438 -23.14 -6.78 -7.88
CA GLU A 438 -22.82 -8.20 -7.75
C GLU A 438 -21.30 -8.42 -7.78
N ALA A 439 -20.62 -7.79 -8.74
CA ALA A 439 -19.17 -7.91 -8.87
C ALA A 439 -18.46 -7.30 -7.66
N GLN A 440 -18.95 -6.15 -7.15
CA GLN A 440 -18.38 -5.51 -5.96
C GLN A 440 -18.55 -6.38 -4.70
N SER A 441 -19.76 -6.88 -4.42
CA SER A 441 -20.01 -7.65 -3.21
C SER A 441 -19.24 -8.98 -3.19
N VAL A 442 -19.12 -9.68 -4.33
CA VAL A 442 -18.35 -10.93 -4.44
C VAL A 442 -16.85 -10.67 -4.32
N LEU A 443 -16.36 -9.56 -4.88
CA LEU A 443 -14.97 -9.15 -4.74
C LEU A 443 -14.59 -8.94 -3.28
N GLU A 444 -15.40 -8.18 -2.54
CA GLU A 444 -15.15 -7.94 -1.11
C GLU A 444 -15.19 -9.22 -0.28
N ALA A 445 -16.15 -10.12 -0.58
CA ALA A 445 -16.22 -11.43 0.07
C ALA A 445 -14.98 -12.29 -0.19
N CYS A 446 -14.43 -12.24 -1.40
CA CYS A 446 -13.18 -12.91 -1.73
C CYS A 446 -12.00 -12.32 -0.94
N ILE A 447 -11.93 -11.01 -0.79
CA ILE A 447 -10.88 -10.38 0.03
C ILE A 447 -10.99 -10.84 1.49
N GLU A 448 -12.19 -10.90 2.04
CA GLU A 448 -12.40 -11.38 3.41
C GLU A 448 -12.05 -12.88 3.55
N ALA A 449 -12.46 -13.70 2.59
CA ALA A 449 -12.09 -15.11 2.54
C ALA A 449 -10.58 -15.31 2.46
N TYR A 450 -9.85 -14.47 1.71
CA TYR A 450 -8.39 -14.48 1.69
C TYR A 450 -7.80 -14.15 3.06
N LYS A 451 -8.26 -13.07 3.71
CA LYS A 451 -7.80 -12.72 5.07
C LYS A 451 -8.01 -13.88 6.04
N SER A 452 -9.13 -14.60 5.93
CA SER A 452 -9.46 -15.71 6.81
C SER A 452 -8.73 -17.02 6.52
N THR A 453 -8.45 -17.32 5.25
CA THR A 453 -7.95 -18.66 4.85
C THR A 453 -6.52 -18.64 4.32
N GLN A 454 -6.01 -17.46 3.94
CA GLN A 454 -4.74 -17.26 3.24
C GLN A 454 -4.64 -18.00 1.89
N ASP A 455 -5.76 -18.51 1.37
CA ASP A 455 -5.82 -19.19 0.07
C ASP A 455 -5.87 -18.17 -1.09
N LYS A 456 -4.82 -18.16 -1.91
CA LYS A 456 -4.68 -17.24 -3.04
C LYS A 456 -5.76 -17.40 -4.11
N LYS A 457 -6.53 -18.49 -4.12
CA LYS A 457 -7.68 -18.64 -5.05
C LYS A 457 -8.68 -17.49 -4.89
N TRP A 458 -8.83 -16.94 -3.70
CA TRP A 458 -9.77 -15.85 -3.44
C TRP A 458 -9.29 -14.55 -4.09
N ILE A 459 -7.99 -14.24 -4.02
CA ILE A 459 -7.41 -13.08 -4.75
C ILE A 459 -7.65 -13.22 -6.25
N VAL A 460 -7.46 -14.42 -6.80
CA VAL A 460 -7.72 -14.69 -8.22
C VAL A 460 -9.18 -14.41 -8.59
N ASN A 461 -10.14 -14.77 -7.74
CA ASN A 461 -11.55 -14.51 -7.98
C ASN A 461 -11.96 -13.05 -7.75
N ALA A 462 -11.38 -12.36 -6.75
CA ALA A 462 -11.52 -10.92 -6.57
C ALA A 462 -11.07 -10.17 -7.84
N ARG A 463 -9.91 -10.55 -8.40
CA ARG A 463 -9.43 -10.00 -9.68
C ARG A 463 -10.38 -10.28 -10.84
N ARG A 464 -10.96 -11.49 -10.94
CA ARG A 464 -11.96 -11.81 -11.98
C ARG A 464 -13.19 -10.91 -11.91
N CYS A 465 -13.63 -10.56 -10.70
CA CYS A 465 -14.74 -9.62 -10.50
C CYS A 465 -14.34 -8.20 -10.97
N LEU A 466 -13.11 -7.75 -10.67
CA LEU A 466 -12.63 -6.47 -11.19
C LEU A 466 -12.50 -6.47 -12.72
N GLU A 467 -11.96 -7.54 -13.30
CA GLU A 467 -11.83 -7.72 -14.75
C GLU A 467 -13.19 -7.70 -15.47
N TRP A 468 -14.29 -8.07 -14.81
CA TRP A 468 -15.64 -7.96 -15.38
C TRP A 468 -15.99 -6.52 -15.74
N TYR A 469 -15.64 -5.54 -14.91
CA TYR A 469 -15.81 -4.12 -15.21
C TYR A 469 -14.97 -3.66 -16.40
N LEU A 470 -13.78 -4.23 -16.57
CA LEU A 470 -12.82 -3.83 -17.62
C LEU A 470 -13.04 -4.55 -18.96
N GLY A 471 -14.11 -5.34 -19.06
CA GLY A 471 -14.50 -5.99 -20.31
C GLY A 471 -14.15 -7.47 -20.41
N ARG A 472 -13.69 -8.13 -19.35
CA ARG A 472 -13.61 -9.61 -19.31
C ARG A 472 -14.92 -10.21 -18.80
N ASN A 473 -15.99 -9.94 -19.53
CA ASN A 473 -17.35 -10.33 -19.21
C ASN A 473 -18.05 -11.01 -20.39
N ASP A 474 -19.32 -11.35 -20.22
CA ASP A 474 -20.14 -12.09 -21.19
C ASP A 474 -20.20 -11.44 -22.58
N MET A 475 -20.08 -10.10 -22.67
CA MET A 475 -20.16 -9.33 -23.92
C MET A 475 -18.81 -8.80 -24.41
N ASN A 476 -17.74 -9.00 -23.64
CA ASN A 476 -16.42 -8.40 -23.85
C ASN A 476 -16.43 -6.86 -23.98
N LEU A 477 -17.26 -6.19 -23.17
CA LEU A 477 -17.43 -4.73 -23.22
C LEU A 477 -17.04 -4.10 -21.87
N SER A 478 -16.23 -3.04 -21.88
CA SER A 478 -15.89 -2.31 -20.64
C SER A 478 -17.11 -1.59 -20.08
N LEU A 479 -17.42 -1.82 -18.80
CA LEU A 479 -18.35 -1.00 -18.04
C LEU A 479 -17.69 0.27 -17.50
N TYR A 480 -16.38 0.21 -17.23
CA TYR A 480 -15.60 1.32 -16.72
C TYR A 480 -15.33 2.39 -17.80
N ASP A 481 -15.63 3.65 -17.49
CA ASP A 481 -15.25 4.81 -18.28
C ASP A 481 -13.88 5.34 -17.83
N TYR A 482 -12.85 4.99 -18.59
CA TYR A 482 -11.47 5.41 -18.36
C TYR A 482 -11.24 6.93 -18.39
N LYS A 483 -12.17 7.72 -18.96
CA LYS A 483 -12.04 9.18 -18.95
C LYS A 483 -12.39 9.75 -17.59
N THR A 484 -13.56 9.38 -17.06
CA THR A 484 -14.21 10.05 -15.93
C THR A 484 -14.24 9.23 -14.64
N GLY A 485 -13.97 7.93 -14.71
CA GLY A 485 -14.13 7.00 -13.59
C GLY A 485 -15.56 6.51 -13.37
N GLY A 486 -16.51 6.89 -14.23
CA GLY A 486 -17.87 6.38 -14.18
C GLY A 486 -17.98 4.90 -14.56
N CYS A 487 -19.13 4.29 -14.26
CA CYS A 487 -19.41 2.90 -14.58
C CYS A 487 -20.82 2.78 -15.15
N TYR A 488 -20.97 2.02 -16.22
CA TYR A 488 -22.27 1.75 -16.82
C TYR A 488 -23.14 0.85 -15.92
N ASP A 489 -24.46 1.08 -15.94
CA ASP A 489 -25.40 0.48 -14.99
C ASP A 489 -25.55 -1.03 -15.10
N SER A 490 -25.46 -1.60 -16.30
CA SER A 490 -25.60 -3.03 -16.50
C SER A 490 -25.10 -3.52 -17.85
N ILE A 491 -24.87 -4.84 -17.93
CA ILE A 491 -24.84 -5.57 -19.20
C ILE A 491 -26.22 -6.17 -19.45
N THR A 492 -26.79 -5.88 -20.61
CA THR A 492 -28.07 -6.41 -21.10
C THR A 492 -27.85 -7.39 -22.25
N PRO A 493 -28.88 -8.13 -22.71
CA PRO A 493 -28.76 -9.04 -23.85
C PRO A 493 -28.31 -8.35 -25.15
N THR A 494 -28.58 -7.05 -25.31
CA THR A 494 -28.29 -6.30 -26.55
C THR A 494 -27.07 -5.39 -26.43
N GLY A 495 -26.46 -5.28 -25.24
CA GLY A 495 -25.29 -4.44 -25.00
C GLY A 495 -25.31 -3.80 -23.62
N ILE A 496 -24.53 -2.73 -23.46
CA ILE A 496 -24.44 -2.01 -22.19
C ILE A 496 -25.61 -1.03 -22.04
N ASN A 497 -26.22 -0.97 -20.86
CA ASN A 497 -27.03 0.17 -20.44
C ASN A 497 -26.10 1.37 -20.23
N ARG A 498 -26.24 2.40 -21.07
CA ARG A 498 -25.29 3.52 -21.13
C ARG A 498 -25.41 4.54 -20.00
N ASN A 499 -26.41 4.40 -19.14
CA ASN A 499 -26.51 5.20 -17.92
C ASN A 499 -25.37 4.86 -16.95
N GLN A 500 -24.92 5.87 -16.21
CA GLN A 500 -23.89 5.76 -15.19
C GLN A 500 -24.43 6.33 -13.87
N GLY A 501 -25.29 5.56 -13.20
CA GLY A 501 -25.87 5.92 -11.91
C GLY A 501 -24.87 5.88 -10.75
N ALA A 502 -25.33 6.26 -9.57
CA ALA A 502 -24.51 6.24 -8.36
C ALA A 502 -24.12 4.82 -7.96
N GLU A 503 -25.07 3.88 -7.91
CA GLU A 503 -24.80 2.50 -7.50
C GLU A 503 -23.70 1.84 -8.34
N SER A 504 -23.80 1.95 -9.66
CA SER A 504 -22.85 1.35 -10.60
C SER A 504 -21.46 1.98 -10.51
N THR A 505 -21.42 3.32 -10.46
CA THR A 505 -20.18 4.10 -10.31
C THR A 505 -19.48 3.79 -8.99
N LEU A 506 -20.21 3.77 -7.88
CA LEU A 506 -19.68 3.48 -6.56
C LEU A 506 -19.26 2.02 -6.41
N ALA A 507 -20.01 1.06 -6.96
CA ALA A 507 -19.63 -0.35 -6.96
C ALA A 507 -18.29 -0.59 -7.67
N CYS A 508 -18.09 0.04 -8.84
CA CYS A 508 -16.82 -0.03 -9.56
C CYS A 508 -15.68 0.66 -8.80
N LEU A 509 -15.92 1.86 -8.26
CA LEU A 509 -14.94 2.61 -7.48
C LEU A 509 -14.49 1.85 -6.23
N LEU A 510 -15.43 1.31 -5.45
CA LEU A 510 -15.15 0.48 -4.28
C LEU A 510 -14.38 -0.79 -4.67
N SER A 511 -14.71 -1.41 -5.80
CA SER A 511 -13.98 -2.58 -6.31
C SER A 511 -12.51 -2.25 -6.59
N LEU A 512 -12.24 -1.09 -7.21
CA LEU A 512 -10.87 -0.62 -7.44
C LEU A 512 -10.15 -0.33 -6.13
N LEU A 513 -10.74 0.48 -5.25
CA LEU A 513 -10.13 0.88 -3.97
C LEU A 513 -9.81 -0.33 -3.07
N ASN A 514 -10.69 -1.32 -3.01
CA ASN A 514 -10.46 -2.56 -2.28
C ASN A 514 -9.30 -3.38 -2.86
N MET A 515 -9.15 -3.42 -4.19
CA MET A 515 -8.03 -4.10 -4.84
C MET A 515 -6.69 -3.37 -4.62
N TYR A 516 -6.68 -2.03 -4.63
CA TYR A 516 -5.50 -1.26 -4.22
C TYR A 516 -5.12 -1.50 -2.76
N SER A 517 -6.11 -1.59 -1.87
CA SER A 517 -5.88 -1.94 -0.46
C SER A 517 -5.27 -3.34 -0.33
N LEU A 518 -5.74 -4.31 -1.12
CA LEU A 518 -5.22 -5.67 -1.12
C LEU A 518 -3.78 -5.74 -1.63
N ASP A 519 -3.45 -5.03 -2.72
CA ASP A 519 -2.09 -5.01 -3.26
C ASP A 519 -1.09 -4.49 -2.22
N ASN A 520 -1.43 -3.41 -1.51
CA ASN A 520 -0.63 -2.90 -0.39
C ASN A 520 -0.40 -3.96 0.71
N ILE A 521 -1.43 -4.73 1.07
CA ILE A 521 -1.32 -5.82 2.07
C ILE A 521 -0.37 -6.91 1.56
N THR A 522 -0.52 -7.33 0.30
CA THR A 522 0.30 -8.41 -0.25
C THR A 522 1.77 -8.02 -0.47
N GLU A 523 2.05 -6.76 -0.74
CA GLU A 523 3.43 -6.24 -0.81
C GLU A 523 4.09 -6.23 0.58
N ILE A 524 3.35 -5.85 1.64
CA ILE A 524 3.82 -5.90 3.03
C ILE A 524 4.13 -7.35 3.46
N ASP A 525 3.23 -8.30 3.16
CA ASP A 525 3.43 -9.72 3.48
C ASP A 525 4.65 -10.33 2.77
N LEU A 526 4.96 -9.87 1.54
CA LEU A 526 6.16 -10.26 0.81
C LEU A 526 7.43 -9.63 1.41
N GLY A 527 7.35 -8.37 1.87
CA GLY A 527 8.47 -7.68 2.53
C GLY A 527 8.85 -8.28 3.88
N LEU A 528 7.87 -8.65 4.71
CA LEU A 528 8.10 -9.26 6.02
C LEU A 528 8.75 -10.65 5.92
N LYS A 529 8.34 -11.46 4.94
CA LYS A 529 8.93 -12.79 4.71
C LYS A 529 10.38 -12.75 4.23
N ILE A 530 10.79 -11.68 3.55
CA ILE A 530 12.17 -11.49 3.13
C ILE A 530 13.03 -11.12 4.35
N SER A 531 12.53 -10.27 5.25
CA SER A 531 13.25 -9.88 6.47
C SER A 531 13.36 -10.98 7.54
N GLU A 532 12.48 -11.98 7.54
CA GLU A 532 12.62 -13.16 8.41
C GLU A 532 13.57 -14.23 7.84
N SER A 533 14.03 -14.05 6.59
CA SER A 533 14.94 -14.96 5.89
C SER A 533 16.36 -14.41 5.71
N GLU A 534 16.62 -13.20 6.19
CA GLU A 534 17.94 -12.57 6.35
C GLU A 534 18.37 -12.59 7.82
#